data_AF-K6WCW8-F1
#
_entry.id   AF-K6WCW8-F1
#
_cell.length_a   1.000
_cell.length_b   1.000
_cell.length_c   1.000
_cell.angle_alpha   90.00
_cell.angle_beta   90.00
_cell.angle_gamma   90.00
#
_symmetry.space_group_name_H-M   'P 1'
#
loop_
_entity.id
_entity.type
_entity.pdbx_description
1 polymer ?
#
loop_
_entity_poly.entity_id
_entity_poly.type
_entity_poly.pdbx_seq_one_letter_code
_entity_poly.pdbx_strand_id
1 'polypeptide(L)'
;MTRPLTEADLEGIDPIDPDPPSDTTIEVVLAEGGPELDSDLTVQRAEHGIRVIARVGVDGWRDPRDRLRPRSVGLSRTDISSLRGPVDLSGFRPGGVRTAFRPERAPRVWRDVPTGERLRKRGGSIFDADDRYLFDDRSFPWRITGKVVTAGGWGSGTVIGPRHVLTASHVVDWRRDDHGRIGWINFTPAYYDGRGPWGTYYADTVAYWIEAPGRLTDAQVAFDYAVLVFGERIGDVTGYAGYRSYDDDWNDGAYWQSIGYPQERASGERPAFEAAGAVRAVSSHTMAGQTGYTMGHFKDFTPGQSGGPAWGWWDGEPWPRVVGVGSTIGDTVVKSATSGTTANDNDYGGGPALSALIGWARQNFT
;
A
#
# COMPACT_ATOMS: atom_id res chain seq x y z
N MET A 1 -22.25 -0.11 12.42
CA MET A 1 -20.88 -0.18 13.00
C MET A 1 -20.47 1.19 13.55
N THR A 2 -19.34 1.33 14.26
CA THR A 2 -18.78 2.67 14.59
C THR A 2 -18.39 3.40 13.31
N ARG A 3 -18.84 4.64 13.14
CA ARG A 3 -18.50 5.46 11.96
C ARG A 3 -16.99 5.76 11.92
N PRO A 4 -16.39 5.89 10.72
CA PRO A 4 -15.05 6.46 10.57
C PRO A 4 -15.03 7.94 11.00
N LEU A 5 -13.83 8.42 11.30
CA LEU A 5 -13.55 9.83 11.55
C LEU A 5 -13.54 10.61 10.23
N THR A 6 -14.16 11.79 10.24
CA THR A 6 -14.11 12.77 9.15
C THR A 6 -12.78 13.53 9.17
N GLU A 7 -12.45 14.24 8.09
CA GLU A 7 -11.31 15.17 8.11
C GLU A 7 -11.41 16.20 9.25
N ALA A 8 -12.60 16.73 9.52
CA ALA A 8 -12.82 17.68 10.62
C ALA A 8 -12.61 17.04 11.99
N ASP A 9 -12.99 15.77 12.17
CA ASP A 9 -12.68 15.03 13.39
C ASP A 9 -11.15 14.88 13.55
N LEU A 10 -10.43 14.55 12.46
CA LEU A 10 -8.97 14.37 12.45
C LEU A 10 -8.21 15.68 12.71
N GLU A 11 -8.67 16.80 12.17
CA GLU A 11 -8.08 18.13 12.42
C GLU A 11 -8.20 18.55 13.90
N GLY A 12 -9.18 18.01 14.62
CA GLY A 12 -9.36 18.23 16.06
C GLY A 12 -8.55 17.30 16.95
N ILE A 13 -7.84 16.32 16.40
CA ILE A 13 -7.06 15.34 17.17
C ILE A 13 -5.58 15.71 17.11
N ASP A 14 -4.97 15.88 18.28
CA ASP A 14 -3.54 16.10 18.37
C ASP A 14 -2.77 14.89 17.81
N PRO A 15 -1.69 15.13 17.03
CA PRO A 15 -0.78 14.07 16.63
C PRO A 15 -0.33 13.24 17.83
N ILE A 16 -0.32 11.91 17.69
CA ILE A 16 0.15 11.06 18.79
C ILE A 16 1.66 11.16 18.84
N ASP A 17 2.17 11.79 19.89
CA ASP A 17 3.61 11.96 20.11
C ASP A 17 4.33 10.61 20.14
N PRO A 18 5.62 10.60 19.77
CA PRO A 18 6.43 9.39 19.88
C PRO A 18 6.50 8.99 21.36
N ASP A 19 6.13 7.74 21.64
CA ASP A 19 6.42 7.16 22.96
C ASP A 19 7.93 7.28 23.21
N PRO A 20 8.38 7.51 24.46
CA PRO A 20 9.81 7.53 24.76
C PRO A 20 10.44 6.26 24.18
N PRO A 21 11.61 6.35 23.51
CA PRO A 21 12.21 5.20 22.87
C PRO A 21 12.35 4.09 23.92
N SER A 22 11.61 3.00 23.75
CA SER A 22 11.92 1.76 24.44
C SER A 22 13.31 1.34 23.99
N ASP A 23 14.04 0.64 24.87
CA ASP A 23 15.38 0.13 24.56
C ASP A 23 15.40 -0.46 23.14
N THR A 24 16.07 0.24 22.23
CA THR A 24 16.09 -0.13 20.82
C THR A 24 17.08 -1.28 20.68
N THR A 25 16.55 -2.48 20.57
CA THR A 25 17.35 -3.66 20.26
C THR A 25 17.58 -3.69 18.76
N ILE A 26 18.82 -3.43 18.33
CA ILE A 26 19.24 -3.65 16.94
C ILE A 26 19.78 -5.08 16.88
N GLU A 27 18.95 -6.01 16.41
CA GLU A 27 19.40 -7.37 16.11
C GLU A 27 20.02 -7.39 14.70
N VAL A 28 21.33 -7.62 14.62
CA VAL A 28 22.02 -7.86 13.36
C VAL A 28 22.34 -9.35 13.25
N VAL A 29 21.55 -10.06 12.47
CA VAL A 29 21.82 -11.46 12.13
C VAL A 29 22.71 -11.48 10.89
N LEU A 30 23.98 -11.85 11.08
CA LEU A 30 24.89 -12.17 9.99
C LEU A 30 24.61 -13.60 9.56
N ALA A 31 24.45 -13.86 8.25
CA ALA A 31 24.21 -15.22 7.75
C ALA A 31 25.35 -16.15 8.19
N GLU A 32 25.02 -17.36 8.65
CA GLU A 32 26.01 -18.40 8.98
C GLU A 32 26.84 -18.70 7.72
N GLY A 33 28.02 -18.10 7.66
CA GLY A 33 29.07 -18.54 6.78
C GLY A 33 29.78 -19.73 7.42
N GLY A 34 30.10 -20.75 6.63
CA GLY A 34 31.03 -21.80 7.04
C GLY A 34 32.37 -21.24 7.59
N PRO A 35 33.22 -22.10 8.17
CA PRO A 35 34.35 -21.71 9.05
C PRO A 35 35.46 -20.82 8.45
N GLU A 36 35.29 -20.28 7.24
CA GLU A 36 36.23 -19.40 6.53
C GLU A 36 35.69 -17.99 6.23
N LEU A 37 34.52 -17.58 6.74
CA LEU A 37 33.87 -16.33 6.30
C LEU A 37 34.02 -15.16 7.28
N ASP A 38 34.71 -14.11 6.82
CA ASP A 38 34.97 -12.85 7.55
C ASP A 38 33.69 -11.99 7.54
N SER A 39 32.87 -12.13 8.58
CA SER A 39 31.74 -11.23 8.86
C SER A 39 32.04 -10.48 10.14
N ASP A 40 31.93 -9.15 10.09
CA ASP A 40 32.26 -8.29 11.22
C ASP A 40 31.11 -7.33 11.52
N LEU A 41 30.84 -7.15 12.81
CA LEU A 41 29.85 -6.24 13.35
C LEU A 41 30.58 -5.26 14.27
N THR A 42 30.67 -4.00 13.83
CA THR A 42 31.22 -2.93 14.68
C THR A 42 30.10 -2.04 15.18
N VAL A 43 30.04 -1.87 16.51
CA VAL A 43 29.17 -0.90 17.17
C VAL A 43 30.02 0.27 17.66
N GLN A 44 29.72 1.48 17.19
CA GLN A 44 30.46 2.70 17.55
C GLN A 44 29.51 3.70 18.19
N ARG A 45 29.95 4.35 19.27
CA ARG A 45 29.25 5.51 19.82
C ARG A 45 29.59 6.74 18.97
N ALA A 46 28.58 7.36 18.36
CA ALA A 46 28.68 8.59 17.60
C ALA A 46 28.12 9.76 18.43
N GLU A 47 28.45 10.98 18.01
CA GLU A 47 28.01 12.23 18.67
C GLU A 47 26.48 12.31 18.84
N HIS A 48 25.73 11.69 17.92
CA HIS A 48 24.26 11.70 17.89
C HIS A 48 23.63 10.30 17.96
N GLY A 49 24.31 9.29 18.51
CA GLY A 49 23.71 7.96 18.71
C GLY A 49 24.68 6.79 18.61
N ILE A 50 24.15 5.62 18.26
CA ILE A 50 24.93 4.40 18.02
C ILE A 50 25.00 4.15 16.52
N ARG A 51 26.21 4.03 15.98
CA ARG A 51 26.47 3.60 14.61
C ARG A 51 26.77 2.11 14.61
N VAL A 52 25.95 1.33 13.90
CA VAL A 52 26.18 -0.10 13.68
C VAL A 52 26.68 -0.29 12.25
N ILE A 53 27.82 -0.94 12.08
CA ILE A 53 28.42 -1.26 10.78
C ILE A 53 28.48 -2.78 10.68
N ALA A 54 27.71 -3.35 9.77
CA ALA A 54 27.80 -4.76 9.42
C ALA A 54 28.56 -4.91 8.10
N ARG A 55 29.62 -5.73 8.09
CA ARG A 55 30.31 -6.17 6.87
C ARG A 55 29.99 -7.64 6.66
N VAL A 56 29.39 -7.94 5.50
CA VAL A 56 29.01 -9.29 5.12
C VAL A 56 29.82 -9.70 3.90
N GLY A 57 30.45 -10.88 3.96
CA GLY A 57 31.06 -11.50 2.79
C GLY A 57 30.04 -11.76 1.67
N VAL A 58 30.49 -11.72 0.43
CA VAL A 58 29.63 -11.77 -0.78
C VAL A 58 28.87 -13.10 -0.96
N ASP A 59 29.25 -14.16 -0.25
CA ASP A 59 28.73 -15.51 -0.45
C ASP A 59 27.64 -15.94 0.55
N GLY A 60 27.16 -15.02 1.41
CA GLY A 60 25.98 -15.20 2.27
C GLY A 60 24.66 -14.71 1.63
N TRP A 61 24.72 -14.11 0.45
CA TRP A 61 23.53 -13.70 -0.29
C TRP A 61 23.01 -14.92 -1.06
N ARG A 62 21.79 -15.39 -0.72
CA ARG A 62 20.99 -16.15 -1.71
C ARG A 62 21.06 -15.39 -3.02
N ASP A 63 21.28 -16.10 -4.12
CA ASP A 63 21.40 -15.51 -5.44
C ASP A 63 20.30 -14.44 -5.62
N PRO A 64 20.65 -13.15 -5.82
CA PRO A 64 19.64 -12.11 -5.96
C PRO A 64 18.66 -12.44 -7.09
N ARG A 65 19.00 -13.30 -8.05
CA ARG A 65 18.12 -13.80 -9.12
C ARG A 65 17.02 -14.75 -8.62
N ASP A 66 17.22 -15.48 -7.53
CA ASP A 66 16.19 -16.32 -6.91
C ASP A 66 15.13 -15.47 -6.20
N ARG A 67 15.51 -14.30 -5.67
CA ARG A 67 14.59 -13.27 -5.14
C ARG A 67 13.83 -12.51 -6.23
N LEU A 68 14.15 -12.71 -7.50
CA LEU A 68 13.45 -12.06 -8.62
C LEU A 68 12.23 -12.85 -9.09
N ARG A 69 11.81 -13.93 -8.43
CA ARG A 69 10.71 -14.78 -8.93
C ARG A 69 9.80 -15.24 -7.78
N PRO A 70 8.83 -14.42 -7.36
CA PRO A 70 7.91 -14.79 -6.31
C PRO A 70 7.06 -16.00 -6.70
N ARG A 71 6.71 -16.83 -5.71
CA ARG A 71 5.70 -17.87 -5.88
C ARG A 71 4.31 -17.24 -5.99
N SER A 72 3.54 -17.60 -7.01
CA SER A 72 2.15 -17.18 -7.16
C SER A 72 1.22 -18.18 -6.45
N VAL A 73 0.38 -17.71 -5.52
CA VAL A 73 -0.63 -18.51 -4.80
C VAL A 73 -2.03 -17.96 -5.06
N GLY A 74 -2.76 -18.60 -5.98
CA GLY A 74 -4.17 -18.32 -6.21
C GLY A 74 -5.03 -18.98 -5.14
N LEU A 75 -5.85 -18.19 -4.44
CA LEU A 75 -6.73 -18.69 -3.40
C LEU A 75 -8.08 -19.13 -3.96
N SER A 76 -8.66 -20.11 -3.27
CA SER A 76 -10.03 -20.59 -3.45
C SER A 76 -10.78 -20.54 -2.12
N ARG A 77 -12.11 -20.69 -2.17
CA ARG A 77 -12.94 -20.84 -0.97
C ARG A 77 -12.44 -21.94 -0.02
N THR A 78 -11.85 -23.01 -0.55
CA THR A 78 -11.34 -24.12 0.26
C THR A 78 -10.13 -23.69 1.10
N ASP A 79 -9.24 -22.87 0.53
CA ASP A 79 -8.00 -22.41 1.18
C ASP A 79 -8.24 -21.53 2.41
N ILE A 80 -9.41 -20.87 2.44
CA ILE A 80 -9.82 -19.97 3.53
C ILE A 80 -10.95 -20.55 4.39
N SER A 81 -11.31 -21.82 4.21
CA SER A 81 -12.40 -22.46 4.95
C SER A 81 -12.18 -22.49 6.47
N SER A 82 -10.93 -22.38 6.91
CA SER A 82 -10.53 -22.28 8.33
C SER A 82 -10.60 -20.86 8.88
N LEU A 83 -10.71 -19.83 8.03
CA LEU A 83 -10.85 -18.44 8.48
C LEU A 83 -12.22 -18.22 9.08
N ARG A 84 -12.26 -17.58 10.25
CA ARG A 84 -13.50 -17.17 10.91
C ARG A 84 -14.13 -15.98 10.21
N GLY A 85 -14.70 -16.17 9.03
CA GLY A 85 -15.41 -15.11 8.29
C GLY A 85 -14.57 -13.84 8.07
N PRO A 86 -15.20 -12.72 7.67
CA PRO A 86 -14.53 -11.44 7.58
C PRO A 86 -14.21 -10.95 9.01
N VAL A 87 -12.96 -10.58 9.26
CA VAL A 87 -12.52 -10.09 10.57
C VAL A 87 -11.80 -8.76 10.38
N ASP A 88 -12.09 -7.82 11.27
CA ASP A 88 -11.28 -6.63 11.43
C ASP A 88 -9.89 -7.02 11.91
N LEU A 89 -8.86 -6.65 11.15
CA LEU A 89 -7.47 -6.99 11.48
C LEU A 89 -6.77 -5.77 12.06
N SER A 90 -6.19 -5.91 13.25
CA SER A 90 -5.45 -4.82 13.89
C SER A 90 -4.25 -4.37 13.06
N GLY A 91 -3.93 -3.08 13.17
CA GLY A 91 -2.68 -2.49 12.72
C GLY A 91 -1.60 -2.52 13.80
N PHE A 92 -0.48 -1.86 13.52
CA PHE A 92 0.62 -1.68 14.45
C PHE A 92 1.35 -0.38 14.16
N ARG A 93 1.51 0.43 15.21
CA ARG A 93 2.38 1.60 15.24
C ARG A 93 3.64 1.25 16.04
N PRO A 94 4.85 1.35 15.46
CA PRO A 94 6.09 1.16 16.20
C PRO A 94 6.26 2.23 17.28
N GLY A 95 6.88 1.87 18.40
CA GLY A 95 7.26 2.83 19.45
C GLY A 95 8.29 3.86 18.94
N GLY A 96 8.32 5.04 19.56
CA GLY A 96 9.23 6.12 19.15
C GLY A 96 8.88 6.82 17.83
N VAL A 97 7.71 6.51 17.25
CA VAL A 97 7.26 7.08 15.97
C VAL A 97 6.01 7.91 16.20
N ARG A 98 6.06 9.17 15.75
CA ARG A 98 4.90 10.08 15.76
C ARG A 98 3.81 9.55 14.82
N THR A 99 2.55 9.64 15.25
CA THR A 99 1.39 9.52 14.36
C THR A 99 0.93 10.90 13.95
N ALA A 100 0.82 11.15 12.65
CA ALA A 100 0.14 12.32 12.12
C ALA A 100 -1.06 11.85 11.28
N PHE A 101 -2.16 12.60 11.35
CA PHE A 101 -3.40 12.29 10.63
C PHE A 101 -3.47 12.95 9.26
N ARG A 102 -2.55 13.88 8.98
CA ARG A 102 -2.29 14.47 7.67
C ARG A 102 -0.77 14.59 7.44
N PRO A 103 -0.25 14.26 6.24
CA PRO A 103 1.18 14.37 5.99
C PRO A 103 1.59 15.82 5.77
N GLU A 104 2.79 16.19 6.20
CA GLU A 104 3.36 17.49 5.87
C GLU A 104 3.65 17.59 4.36
N ARG A 105 3.14 18.66 3.73
CA ARG A 105 3.35 18.92 2.31
C ARG A 105 4.83 19.14 2.02
N ALA A 106 5.35 18.45 1.00
CA ALA A 106 6.72 18.65 0.55
C ALA A 106 6.92 20.08 0.02
N PRO A 107 8.11 20.68 0.20
CA PRO A 107 8.44 21.96 -0.39
C PRO A 107 8.23 21.93 -1.91
N ARG A 108 7.63 22.99 -2.45
CA ARG A 108 7.48 23.14 -3.90
C ARG A 108 8.85 23.21 -4.56
N VAL A 109 9.20 22.20 -5.37
CA VAL A 109 10.35 22.26 -6.27
C VAL A 109 9.88 22.53 -7.70
N TRP A 110 10.78 22.98 -8.57
CA TRP A 110 10.49 23.33 -9.96
C TRP A 110 9.82 22.22 -10.80
N ARG A 111 9.90 20.95 -10.37
CA ARG A 111 9.19 19.81 -10.99
C ARG A 111 7.74 19.63 -10.54
N ASP A 112 7.27 20.39 -9.55
CA ASP A 112 5.90 20.32 -9.02
C ASP A 112 4.93 21.23 -9.77
N VAL A 113 5.45 22.09 -10.66
CA VAL A 113 4.64 22.95 -11.51
C VAL A 113 4.13 22.11 -12.68
N PRO A 114 2.79 21.99 -12.90
CA PRO A 114 2.28 21.52 -14.17
C PRO A 114 2.84 22.46 -15.24
N THR A 115 3.81 21.99 -16.04
CA THR A 115 4.39 22.78 -17.11
C THR A 115 3.31 23.07 -18.16
N GLY A 116 2.65 24.23 -18.02
CA GLY A 116 1.79 24.87 -19.01
C GLY A 116 0.29 24.62 -18.84
N GLU A 117 -0.51 25.65 -19.20
CA GLU A 117 -1.99 25.72 -19.29
C GLU A 117 -2.66 24.63 -20.15
N ARG A 118 -1.91 23.66 -20.67
CA ARG A 118 -2.45 22.45 -21.26
C ARG A 118 -2.20 21.33 -20.28
N LEU A 119 -3.22 20.97 -19.50
CA LEU A 119 -3.39 19.63 -18.94
C LEU A 119 -3.07 18.64 -20.06
N ARG A 120 -1.81 18.18 -20.12
CA ARG A 120 -1.39 17.23 -21.13
C ARG A 120 -2.22 15.99 -20.86
N LYS A 121 -3.04 15.60 -21.83
CA LYS A 121 -3.75 14.31 -21.87
C LYS A 121 -2.77 13.20 -21.51
N ARG A 122 -2.70 12.86 -20.22
CA ARG A 122 -2.02 11.72 -19.65
C ARG A 122 -3.13 11.08 -18.83
N GLY A 123 -3.55 9.88 -19.23
CA GLY A 123 -4.79 9.26 -18.78
C GLY A 123 -4.95 9.22 -17.25
N GLY A 124 -6.19 9.09 -16.81
CA GLY A 124 -6.62 9.20 -15.41
C GLY A 124 -7.79 10.19 -15.27
N SER A 125 -8.57 10.05 -14.18
CA SER A 125 -9.66 10.98 -13.87
C SER A 125 -9.22 11.92 -12.75
N ILE A 126 -9.08 13.19 -13.08
CA ILE A 126 -9.01 14.29 -12.11
C ILE A 126 -10.40 14.91 -12.06
N PHE A 127 -10.97 15.03 -10.87
CA PHE A 127 -12.31 15.58 -10.69
C PHE A 127 -12.24 17.00 -10.16
N ASP A 128 -12.88 17.92 -10.87
CA ASP A 128 -12.85 19.35 -10.55
C ASP A 128 -11.42 19.91 -10.44
N ALA A 129 -10.95 20.21 -9.22
CA ALA A 129 -9.59 20.68 -8.96
C ALA A 129 -8.72 19.54 -8.44
N ASP A 130 -7.46 19.47 -8.89
CA ASP A 130 -6.53 18.46 -8.39
C ASP A 130 -6.11 18.78 -6.95
N ASP A 131 -6.75 18.12 -5.99
CA ASP A 131 -6.60 18.35 -4.55
C ASP A 131 -5.42 17.58 -3.95
N ARG A 132 -4.72 16.80 -4.78
CA ARG A 132 -3.55 16.03 -4.36
C ARG A 132 -2.34 16.92 -4.12
N TYR A 133 -1.51 16.49 -3.18
CA TYR A 133 -0.21 17.10 -2.97
C TYR A 133 0.89 16.11 -2.62
N LEU A 134 2.11 16.47 -3.00
CA LEU A 134 3.29 15.68 -2.72
C LEU A 134 3.75 15.88 -1.28
N PHE A 135 4.29 14.82 -0.65
CA PHE A 135 4.82 14.84 0.71
C PHE A 135 6.11 14.00 0.84
N ASP A 136 6.95 14.30 1.84
CA ASP A 136 8.08 13.45 2.33
C ASP A 136 7.97 13.27 3.86
N ASP A 137 6.74 13.17 4.33
CA ASP A 137 6.44 12.87 5.73
C ASP A 137 6.68 11.37 5.99
N ARG A 138 7.49 11.09 7.01
CA ARG A 138 7.90 9.75 7.42
C ARG A 138 7.28 9.36 8.76
N SER A 139 6.36 10.16 9.30
CA SER A 139 5.55 9.76 10.43
C SER A 139 4.68 8.55 10.06
N PHE A 140 4.16 7.90 11.09
CA PHE A 140 3.10 6.94 10.89
C PHE A 140 1.79 7.69 10.58
N PRO A 141 0.92 7.20 9.68
CA PRO A 141 1.04 5.98 8.87
C PRO A 141 1.76 6.18 7.54
N TRP A 142 2.13 7.40 7.13
CA TRP A 142 2.62 7.72 5.78
C TRP A 142 3.80 6.84 5.31
N ARG A 143 4.68 6.51 6.26
CA ARG A 143 5.82 5.62 6.02
C ARG A 143 5.49 4.20 5.59
N ILE A 144 4.26 3.73 5.80
CA ILE A 144 3.84 2.36 5.48
C ILE A 144 3.33 2.24 4.04
N THR A 145 3.18 3.36 3.32
CA THR A 145 2.85 3.38 1.90
C THR A 145 4.13 3.51 1.08
N GLY A 146 4.20 2.81 -0.04
CA GLY A 146 5.42 2.73 -0.85
C GLY A 146 5.16 2.43 -2.32
N LYS A 147 6.23 2.52 -3.11
CA LYS A 147 6.19 2.25 -4.55
C LYS A 147 6.38 0.75 -4.78
N VAL A 148 5.49 0.15 -5.55
CA VAL A 148 5.58 -1.25 -6.00
C VAL A 148 6.10 -1.24 -7.42
N VAL A 149 7.20 -1.92 -7.70
CA VAL A 149 7.80 -1.96 -9.05
C VAL A 149 7.83 -3.40 -9.55
N THR A 150 7.49 -3.58 -10.82
CA THR A 150 7.54 -4.85 -11.54
C THR A 150 8.24 -4.68 -12.89
N ALA A 151 8.43 -5.79 -13.62
CA ALA A 151 8.86 -5.71 -15.01
C ALA A 151 7.84 -5.01 -15.93
N GLY A 152 6.57 -4.93 -15.51
CA GLY A 152 5.48 -4.29 -16.26
C GLY A 152 5.31 -2.80 -16.01
N GLY A 153 5.99 -2.22 -15.01
CA GLY A 153 5.84 -0.81 -14.63
C GLY A 153 5.86 -0.64 -13.12
N TRP A 154 5.00 0.23 -12.60
CA TRP A 154 4.85 0.43 -11.16
C TRP A 154 3.40 0.68 -10.78
N GLY A 155 3.14 0.45 -9.50
CA GLY A 155 1.98 0.92 -8.78
C GLY A 155 2.38 1.40 -7.39
N SER A 156 1.43 1.36 -6.49
CA SER A 156 1.53 1.74 -5.10
C SER A 156 1.16 0.55 -4.23
N GLY A 157 1.61 0.54 -2.98
CA GLY A 157 1.26 -0.51 -2.03
C GLY A 157 1.39 -0.04 -0.59
N THR A 158 0.78 -0.80 0.32
CA THR A 158 0.69 -0.45 1.75
C THR A 158 1.04 -1.65 2.62
N VAL A 159 1.87 -1.46 3.63
CA VAL A 159 2.16 -2.52 4.61
C VAL A 159 0.92 -2.79 5.48
N ILE A 160 0.42 -4.02 5.49
CA ILE A 160 -0.81 -4.44 6.21
C ILE A 160 -0.56 -5.58 7.23
N GLY A 161 0.70 -5.95 7.43
CA GLY A 161 1.14 -6.94 8.41
C GLY A 161 2.67 -6.96 8.52
N PRO A 162 3.23 -7.81 9.40
CA PRO A 162 4.68 -7.85 9.63
C PRO A 162 5.52 -8.05 8.36
N ARG A 163 5.02 -8.84 7.40
CA ARG A 163 5.74 -9.24 6.18
C ARG A 163 4.96 -8.92 4.91
N HIS A 164 3.91 -8.13 5.00
CA HIS A 164 2.81 -8.17 4.04
C HIS A 164 2.52 -6.79 3.49
N VAL A 165 2.56 -6.65 2.16
CA VAL A 165 2.16 -5.43 1.44
C VAL A 165 0.95 -5.72 0.58
N LEU A 166 -0.08 -4.92 0.73
CA LEU A 166 -1.25 -4.92 -0.13
C LEU A 166 -1.01 -4.03 -1.35
N THR A 167 -1.40 -4.52 -2.53
CA THR A 167 -1.39 -3.80 -3.81
C THR A 167 -2.57 -4.25 -4.66
N ALA A 168 -2.79 -3.63 -5.82
CA ALA A 168 -3.74 -4.11 -6.82
C ALA A 168 -3.17 -5.34 -7.56
N SER A 169 -4.04 -6.28 -7.96
CA SER A 169 -3.61 -7.48 -8.70
C SER A 169 -3.08 -7.11 -10.08
N HIS A 170 -3.67 -6.14 -10.76
CA HIS A 170 -3.21 -5.71 -12.08
C HIS A 170 -1.84 -5.01 -12.09
N VAL A 171 -1.30 -4.63 -10.93
CA VAL A 171 0.08 -4.12 -10.79
C VAL A 171 1.10 -5.26 -10.98
N VAL A 172 0.72 -6.48 -10.61
CA VAL A 172 1.57 -7.67 -10.78
C VAL A 172 1.72 -7.99 -12.26
N ASP A 173 2.96 -8.21 -12.70
CA ASP A 173 3.21 -8.71 -14.06
C ASP A 173 2.93 -10.21 -14.12
N TRP A 174 1.68 -10.55 -14.49
CA TRP A 174 1.20 -11.93 -14.61
C TRP A 174 1.76 -12.71 -15.80
N ARG A 175 2.63 -12.10 -16.63
CA ARG A 175 3.31 -12.84 -17.70
C ARG A 175 4.18 -13.92 -17.07
N ARG A 176 4.11 -15.13 -17.63
CA ARG A 176 4.85 -16.29 -17.15
C ARG A 176 6.00 -16.62 -18.09
N ASP A 177 7.12 -17.04 -17.51
CA ASP A 177 8.21 -17.65 -18.27
C ASP A 177 7.88 -19.10 -18.67
N ASP A 178 8.80 -19.75 -19.40
CA ASP A 178 8.65 -21.15 -19.86
C ASP A 178 8.53 -22.17 -18.72
N HIS A 179 8.78 -21.75 -17.47
CA HIS A 179 8.62 -22.54 -16.26
C HIS A 179 7.38 -22.17 -15.46
N GLY A 180 6.50 -21.32 -16.01
CA GLY A 180 5.24 -20.92 -15.38
C GLY A 180 5.41 -19.88 -14.27
N ARG A 181 6.56 -19.23 -14.13
CA ARG A 181 6.85 -18.27 -13.04
C ARG A 181 6.52 -16.84 -13.44
N ILE A 182 5.94 -16.06 -12.52
CA ILE A 182 5.66 -14.64 -12.74
C ILE A 182 6.93 -13.78 -12.60
N GLY A 183 6.86 -12.55 -13.10
CA GLY A 183 7.95 -11.57 -13.02
C GLY A 183 8.31 -11.16 -11.60
N TRP A 184 9.48 -10.53 -11.44
CA TRP A 184 9.90 -9.96 -10.16
C TRP A 184 8.95 -8.83 -9.75
N ILE A 185 8.81 -8.65 -8.44
CA ILE A 185 8.10 -7.53 -7.82
C ILE A 185 8.86 -7.08 -6.59
N ASN A 186 9.02 -5.77 -6.44
CA ASN A 186 9.65 -5.17 -5.28
C ASN A 186 8.78 -4.05 -4.69
N PHE A 187 9.05 -3.73 -3.44
CA PHE A 187 8.38 -2.67 -2.69
C PHE A 187 9.42 -1.79 -1.99
N THR A 188 9.24 -0.48 -2.08
CA THR A 188 10.05 0.52 -1.37
C THR A 188 9.14 1.39 -0.49
N PRO A 189 9.11 1.18 0.84
CA PRO A 189 8.32 2.01 1.75
C PRO A 189 8.86 3.45 1.77
N ALA A 190 7.95 4.43 1.80
CA ALA A 190 8.26 5.86 1.72
C ALA A 190 9.26 6.19 0.60
N TYR A 191 9.02 5.66 -0.61
CA TYR A 191 9.81 6.00 -1.78
C TYR A 191 9.75 7.52 -2.02
N TYR A 192 10.89 8.16 -2.21
CA TYR A 192 10.96 9.59 -2.56
C TYR A 192 12.24 9.85 -3.34
N ASP A 193 12.11 10.09 -4.65
CA ASP A 193 13.21 10.28 -5.61
C ASP A 193 14.31 9.19 -5.55
N GLY A 194 13.95 7.97 -5.16
CA GLY A 194 14.86 6.83 -5.04
C GLY A 194 14.56 5.94 -3.84
N ARG A 195 15.60 5.23 -3.38
CA ARG A 195 15.49 4.30 -2.25
C ARG A 195 15.09 5.09 -1.00
N GLY A 196 13.91 4.77 -0.46
CA GLY A 196 13.43 5.31 0.81
C GLY A 196 14.32 4.88 2.00
N PRO A 197 14.03 5.35 3.23
CA PRO A 197 14.89 5.15 4.40
C PRO A 197 15.17 3.69 4.76
N TRP A 198 14.29 2.77 4.37
CA TRP A 198 14.37 1.34 4.67
C TRP A 198 14.83 0.49 3.48
N GLY A 199 15.14 1.12 2.34
CA GLY A 199 15.56 0.41 1.14
C GLY A 199 14.40 -0.27 0.41
N THR A 200 14.76 -1.24 -0.43
CA THR A 200 13.84 -1.92 -1.36
C THR A 200 13.85 -3.41 -1.07
N TYR A 201 12.66 -3.99 -0.97
CA TYR A 201 12.43 -5.40 -0.64
C TYR A 201 11.81 -6.12 -1.82
N TYR A 202 12.13 -7.40 -2.01
CA TYR A 202 11.60 -8.22 -3.10
C TYR A 202 10.63 -9.26 -2.54
N ALA A 203 9.47 -9.42 -3.16
CA ALA A 203 8.48 -10.37 -2.66
C ALA A 203 8.91 -11.82 -2.94
N ASP A 204 8.68 -12.69 -1.96
CA ASP A 204 8.87 -14.14 -2.09
C ASP A 204 7.59 -14.85 -2.53
N THR A 205 6.43 -14.28 -2.22
CA THR A 205 5.12 -14.85 -2.57
C THR A 205 4.12 -13.75 -2.92
N VAL A 206 3.28 -14.00 -3.92
CA VAL A 206 2.12 -13.18 -4.26
C VAL A 206 0.85 -14.02 -4.05
N ALA A 207 0.02 -13.63 -3.10
CA ALA A 207 -1.27 -14.25 -2.82
C ALA A 207 -2.40 -13.42 -3.44
N TYR A 208 -3.35 -14.06 -4.12
CA TYR A 208 -4.37 -13.37 -4.92
C TYR A 208 -5.63 -14.22 -5.10
N TRP A 209 -6.76 -13.58 -5.46
CA TRP A 209 -7.96 -14.29 -5.92
C TRP A 209 -7.95 -14.50 -7.43
N ILE A 210 -7.61 -13.45 -8.18
CA ILE A 210 -7.53 -13.46 -9.63
C ILE A 210 -6.25 -12.82 -10.15
N GLU A 211 -5.83 -13.30 -11.31
CA GLU A 211 -4.87 -12.59 -12.17
C GLU A 211 -5.68 -11.58 -12.98
N ALA A 212 -5.42 -10.29 -12.78
CA ALA A 212 -6.22 -9.21 -13.35
C ALA A 212 -5.42 -8.39 -14.39
N PRO A 213 -4.95 -8.97 -15.51
CA PRO A 213 -4.21 -8.18 -16.51
C PRO A 213 -5.16 -7.31 -17.36
N GLY A 214 -4.70 -6.10 -17.69
CA GLY A 214 -5.35 -5.25 -18.70
C GLY A 214 -6.58 -4.50 -18.18
N ARG A 215 -7.57 -4.30 -19.04
CA ARG A 215 -8.81 -3.59 -18.69
C ARG A 215 -9.72 -4.52 -17.91
N LEU A 216 -10.15 -4.06 -16.74
CA LEU A 216 -10.98 -4.84 -15.83
C LEU A 216 -12.47 -4.57 -16.05
N THR A 217 -13.26 -5.62 -15.82
CA THR A 217 -14.72 -5.54 -15.59
C THR A 217 -15.00 -5.25 -14.13
N ASP A 218 -16.20 -4.77 -13.79
CA ASP A 218 -16.60 -4.50 -12.39
C ASP A 218 -16.41 -5.73 -11.50
N ALA A 219 -16.75 -6.92 -12.00
CA ALA A 219 -16.55 -8.17 -11.25
C ALA A 219 -15.06 -8.48 -11.01
N GLN A 220 -14.15 -8.04 -11.88
CA GLN A 220 -12.71 -8.18 -11.65
C GLN A 220 -12.17 -7.09 -10.72
N VAL A 221 -12.67 -5.85 -10.81
CA VAL A 221 -12.34 -4.76 -9.87
C VAL A 221 -12.60 -5.17 -8.43
N ALA A 222 -13.73 -5.86 -8.18
CA ALA A 222 -14.09 -6.39 -6.87
C ALA A 222 -13.08 -7.38 -6.26
N PHE A 223 -12.14 -7.90 -7.05
CA PHE A 223 -11.10 -8.85 -6.65
C PHE A 223 -9.70 -8.40 -7.10
N ASP A 224 -9.54 -7.14 -7.53
CA ASP A 224 -8.29 -6.60 -8.04
C ASP A 224 -7.35 -6.16 -6.91
N TYR A 225 -6.94 -7.14 -6.12
CA TYR A 225 -5.98 -6.97 -5.05
C TYR A 225 -5.12 -8.23 -4.87
N ALA A 226 -3.89 -8.00 -4.46
CA ALA A 226 -2.92 -9.03 -4.16
C ALA A 226 -2.14 -8.65 -2.89
N VAL A 227 -1.77 -9.67 -2.12
CA VAL A 227 -0.85 -9.51 -0.99
C VAL A 227 0.52 -10.02 -1.40
N LEU A 228 1.49 -9.12 -1.37
CA LEU A 228 2.90 -9.41 -1.51
C LEU A 228 3.46 -9.82 -0.14
N VAL A 229 4.14 -10.94 -0.08
CA VAL A 229 4.75 -11.48 1.14
C VAL A 229 6.27 -11.46 0.99
N PHE A 230 6.95 -10.93 2.01
CA PHE A 230 8.40 -10.74 2.04
C PHE A 230 9.07 -11.62 3.10
N GLY A 231 10.31 -12.04 2.82
CA GLY A 231 11.17 -12.73 3.78
C GLY A 231 11.68 -11.81 4.89
N GLU A 232 11.55 -10.50 4.72
CA GLU A 232 11.82 -9.47 5.72
C GLU A 232 10.55 -9.04 6.47
N ARG A 233 10.70 -8.71 7.77
CA ARG A 233 9.61 -8.23 8.63
C ARG A 233 9.45 -6.70 8.53
N ILE A 234 9.19 -6.20 7.32
CA ILE A 234 9.13 -4.77 7.00
C ILE A 234 8.17 -4.02 7.95
N GLY A 235 7.03 -4.63 8.26
CA GLY A 235 5.99 -4.04 9.12
C GLY A 235 6.39 -3.84 10.57
N ASP A 236 7.37 -4.60 11.08
CA ASP A 236 7.88 -4.38 12.44
C ASP A 236 8.67 -3.08 12.53
N VAL A 237 9.28 -2.65 11.42
CA VAL A 237 10.08 -1.42 11.36
C VAL A 237 9.22 -0.23 10.93
N THR A 238 8.39 -0.39 9.90
CA THR A 238 7.56 0.69 9.36
C THR A 238 6.29 0.93 10.15
N GLY A 239 5.77 -0.10 10.81
CA GLY A 239 4.36 -0.20 11.17
C GLY A 239 3.54 -0.79 10.03
N TYR A 240 2.27 -1.03 10.31
CA TYR A 240 1.32 -1.48 9.30
C TYR A 240 -0.12 -1.05 9.62
N ALA A 241 -0.91 -0.85 8.57
CA ALA A 241 -2.31 -0.53 8.70
C ALA A 241 -3.09 -1.77 9.16
N GLY A 242 -4.20 -1.54 9.86
CA GLY A 242 -5.21 -2.57 10.03
C GLY A 242 -6.04 -2.73 8.76
N TYR A 243 -7.02 -3.62 8.84
CA TYR A 243 -8.07 -3.78 7.83
C TYR A 243 -9.44 -3.77 8.51
N ARG A 244 -10.43 -3.23 7.82
CA ARG A 244 -11.85 -3.30 8.17
C ARG A 244 -12.64 -3.42 6.87
N SER A 245 -13.63 -4.32 6.85
CA SER A 245 -14.49 -4.44 5.66
C SER A 245 -15.35 -3.20 5.51
N TYR A 246 -15.47 -2.72 4.28
CA TYR A 246 -16.34 -1.58 3.97
C TYR A 246 -17.81 -1.90 4.31
N ASP A 247 -18.49 -0.93 4.89
CA ASP A 247 -19.92 -0.95 5.22
C ASP A 247 -20.61 0.15 4.40
N ASP A 248 -21.68 -0.19 3.69
CA ASP A 248 -22.38 0.75 2.80
C ASP A 248 -23.11 1.88 3.56
N ASP A 249 -23.29 1.74 4.88
CA ASP A 249 -23.68 2.85 5.76
C ASP A 249 -22.65 4.01 5.77
N TRP A 250 -21.42 3.78 5.28
CA TRP A 250 -20.39 4.83 5.16
C TRP A 250 -20.40 5.57 3.83
N ASN A 251 -21.30 5.21 2.91
CA ASN A 251 -21.43 5.89 1.62
C ASN A 251 -21.69 7.39 1.81
N ASP A 252 -21.20 8.18 0.86
CA ASP A 252 -21.26 9.64 0.81
C ASP A 252 -20.52 10.38 1.93
N GLY A 253 -19.97 9.68 2.92
CA GLY A 253 -19.13 10.26 3.94
C GLY A 253 -17.70 10.49 3.46
N ALA A 254 -17.21 11.72 3.67
CA ALA A 254 -15.83 12.12 3.36
C ALA A 254 -14.89 11.61 4.46
N TYR A 255 -14.49 10.33 4.36
CA TYR A 255 -13.65 9.63 5.34
C TYR A 255 -12.31 9.15 4.76
N TRP A 256 -12.26 8.91 3.44
CA TRP A 256 -11.25 8.04 2.86
C TRP A 256 -10.05 8.83 2.35
N GLN A 257 -8.92 8.66 3.02
CA GLN A 257 -7.64 9.17 2.55
C GLN A 257 -7.05 8.20 1.52
N SER A 258 -6.38 8.74 0.51
CA SER A 258 -5.69 7.96 -0.52
C SER A 258 -4.25 8.44 -0.72
N ILE A 259 -3.38 7.48 -1.03
CA ILE A 259 -1.96 7.73 -1.28
C ILE A 259 -1.53 6.88 -2.47
N GLY A 260 -0.76 7.47 -3.39
CA GLY A 260 -0.16 6.71 -4.47
C GLY A 260 1.01 7.42 -5.14
N TYR A 261 1.56 6.79 -6.18
CA TYR A 261 2.70 7.28 -6.96
C TYR A 261 2.26 7.64 -8.40
N PRO A 262 1.47 8.72 -8.57
CA PRO A 262 0.89 9.12 -9.84
C PRO A 262 1.96 9.43 -10.90
N GLN A 263 1.81 8.87 -12.10
CA GLN A 263 2.77 9.06 -13.20
C GLN A 263 2.88 10.51 -13.68
N GLU A 264 1.79 11.27 -13.63
CA GLU A 264 1.73 12.63 -14.11
C GLU A 264 2.28 13.66 -13.11
N ARG A 265 2.41 13.30 -11.82
CA ARG A 265 3.05 14.15 -10.80
C ARG A 265 4.40 13.57 -10.38
N ALA A 266 5.44 14.40 -10.45
CA ALA A 266 6.81 13.97 -10.17
C ALA A 266 7.25 12.70 -10.93
N SER A 267 6.60 12.34 -12.06
CA SER A 267 6.87 11.09 -12.79
C SER A 267 6.72 9.80 -11.95
N GLY A 268 5.85 9.82 -10.93
CA GLY A 268 5.70 8.72 -9.98
C GLY A 268 6.89 8.58 -9.01
N GLU A 269 7.77 9.57 -8.93
CA GLU A 269 8.95 9.52 -8.07
C GLU A 269 8.67 9.98 -6.63
N ARG A 270 7.49 10.53 -6.38
CA ARG A 270 7.08 11.04 -5.06
C ARG A 270 5.64 10.65 -4.78
N PRO A 271 5.28 10.38 -3.51
CA PRO A 271 3.92 10.03 -3.16
C PRO A 271 3.04 11.28 -3.21
N ALA A 272 1.83 11.10 -3.72
CA ALA A 272 0.76 12.09 -3.65
C ALA A 272 -0.26 11.65 -2.61
N PHE A 273 -0.67 12.56 -1.76
CA PHE A 273 -1.75 12.38 -0.79
C PHE A 273 -2.98 13.16 -1.25
N GLU A 274 -4.14 12.54 -1.07
CA GLU A 274 -5.44 13.21 -1.16
C GLU A 274 -6.21 12.94 0.14
N ALA A 275 -6.78 14.00 0.72
CA ALA A 275 -7.50 13.95 1.99
C ALA A 275 -8.85 13.23 1.89
N ALA A 276 -9.66 13.26 2.94
CA ALA A 276 -10.89 12.49 3.04
C ALA A 276 -11.86 12.69 1.85
N GLY A 277 -12.03 11.66 1.02
CA GLY A 277 -13.06 11.62 -0.02
C GLY A 277 -14.12 10.56 0.27
N ALA A 278 -15.17 10.53 -0.55
CA ALA A 278 -16.32 9.66 -0.36
C ALA A 278 -16.35 8.53 -1.39
N VAL A 279 -16.74 7.34 -0.92
CA VAL A 279 -17.27 6.27 -1.77
C VAL A 279 -18.75 6.58 -1.99
N ARG A 280 -19.18 6.58 -3.24
CA ARG A 280 -20.54 6.97 -3.67
C ARG A 280 -21.46 5.79 -3.91
N ALA A 281 -20.89 4.65 -4.28
CA ALA A 281 -21.65 3.45 -4.54
C ALA A 281 -20.80 2.22 -4.27
N VAL A 282 -21.49 1.14 -3.91
CA VAL A 282 -20.89 -0.18 -3.71
C VAL A 282 -21.69 -1.19 -4.52
N SER A 283 -21.01 -2.01 -5.30
CA SER A 283 -21.59 -3.20 -5.92
C SER A 283 -20.88 -4.45 -5.44
N SER A 284 -21.65 -5.50 -5.13
CA SER A 284 -21.15 -6.78 -4.67
C SER A 284 -21.01 -7.76 -5.83
N HIS A 285 -19.87 -8.43 -5.91
CA HIS A 285 -19.58 -9.45 -6.92
C HIS A 285 -19.08 -10.72 -6.24
N THR A 286 -19.40 -11.88 -6.83
CA THR A 286 -18.96 -13.18 -6.30
C THR A 286 -17.96 -13.83 -7.25
N MET A 287 -16.80 -14.21 -6.73
CA MET A 287 -15.77 -14.92 -7.46
C MET A 287 -15.00 -15.83 -6.50
N ALA A 288 -14.53 -16.98 -7.00
CA ALA A 288 -13.82 -17.99 -6.20
C ALA A 288 -14.55 -18.42 -4.89
N GLY A 289 -15.88 -18.25 -4.83
CA GLY A 289 -16.70 -18.53 -3.64
C GLY A 289 -16.57 -17.50 -2.51
N GLN A 290 -16.13 -16.29 -2.84
CA GLN A 290 -16.04 -15.13 -1.95
C GLN A 290 -16.79 -13.94 -2.52
N THR A 291 -17.13 -12.98 -1.66
CA THR A 291 -17.80 -11.73 -2.04
C THR A 291 -16.81 -10.58 -1.97
N GLY A 292 -16.57 -9.94 -3.09
CA GLY A 292 -15.76 -8.73 -3.22
C GLY A 292 -16.63 -7.53 -3.58
N TYR A 293 -16.13 -6.32 -3.33
CA TYR A 293 -16.83 -5.08 -3.59
C TYR A 293 -16.08 -4.23 -4.62
N THR A 294 -16.84 -3.67 -5.56
CA THR A 294 -16.43 -2.52 -6.37
C THR A 294 -17.01 -1.27 -5.74
N MET A 295 -16.16 -0.32 -5.39
CA MET A 295 -16.52 0.87 -4.62
C MET A 295 -16.17 2.13 -5.42
N GLY A 296 -17.19 2.75 -5.99
CA GLY A 296 -17.05 3.92 -6.87
C GLY A 296 -16.77 5.20 -6.09
N HIS A 297 -15.84 6.03 -6.57
CA HIS A 297 -15.43 7.28 -5.93
C HIS A 297 -15.01 8.36 -6.95
N PHE A 298 -15.01 9.62 -6.51
CA PHE A 298 -14.60 10.79 -7.31
C PHE A 298 -13.31 11.43 -6.78
N LYS A 299 -12.43 10.60 -6.21
CA LYS A 299 -11.07 11.03 -5.82
C LYS A 299 -10.15 11.02 -7.04
N ASP A 300 -9.15 11.91 -7.06
CA ASP A 300 -8.22 12.07 -8.17
C ASP A 300 -7.33 10.83 -8.33
N PHE A 301 -7.56 10.07 -9.39
CA PHE A 301 -6.91 8.79 -9.59
C PHE A 301 -6.32 8.68 -11.00
N THR A 302 -5.05 8.31 -11.06
CA THR A 302 -4.25 8.31 -12.28
C THR A 302 -3.27 7.13 -12.27
N PRO A 303 -2.76 6.69 -13.43
CA PRO A 303 -1.82 5.59 -13.53
C PRO A 303 -0.64 5.74 -12.55
N GLY A 304 -0.27 4.64 -11.91
CA GLY A 304 0.75 4.60 -10.85
C GLY A 304 0.20 4.68 -9.43
N GLN A 305 -1.04 5.18 -9.25
CA GLN A 305 -1.74 5.14 -7.95
C GLN A 305 -2.41 3.78 -7.66
N SER A 306 -2.53 2.90 -8.67
CA SER A 306 -3.00 1.51 -8.54
C SER A 306 -2.35 0.77 -7.37
N GLY A 307 -3.17 0.15 -6.53
CA GLY A 307 -2.74 -0.55 -5.31
C GLY A 307 -2.52 0.34 -4.09
N GLY A 308 -2.60 1.66 -4.24
CA GLY A 308 -2.62 2.60 -3.13
C GLY A 308 -3.81 2.35 -2.20
N PRO A 309 -3.68 2.61 -0.89
CA PRO A 309 -4.75 2.31 0.05
C PRO A 309 -5.88 3.33 -0.08
N ALA A 310 -7.12 2.86 0.04
CA ALA A 310 -8.21 3.64 0.59
C ALA A 310 -8.32 3.28 2.09
N TRP A 311 -8.05 4.22 2.98
CA TRP A 311 -8.13 3.98 4.41
C TRP A 311 -8.88 5.06 5.15
N GLY A 312 -9.33 4.73 6.36
CA GLY A 312 -9.93 5.66 7.31
C GLY A 312 -9.40 5.45 8.73
N TRP A 313 -9.82 6.32 9.63
CA TRP A 313 -9.49 6.26 11.06
C TRP A 313 -10.75 6.04 11.88
N TRP A 314 -10.58 5.46 13.06
CA TRP A 314 -11.65 5.26 14.03
C TRP A 314 -11.18 5.72 15.40
N ASP A 315 -12.13 6.19 16.19
CA ASP A 315 -11.87 6.63 17.54
C ASP A 315 -11.21 5.53 18.39
N GLY A 316 -10.22 5.91 19.18
CA GLY A 316 -9.44 5.00 20.03
C GLY A 316 -8.47 4.06 19.30
N GLU A 317 -8.36 4.11 17.97
CA GLU A 317 -7.42 3.28 17.22
C GLU A 317 -6.14 4.07 16.84
N PRO A 318 -4.93 3.62 17.25
CA PRO A 318 -3.69 4.34 16.92
C PRO A 318 -3.16 4.01 15.51
N TRP A 319 -3.99 3.39 14.66
CA TRP A 319 -3.68 3.03 13.27
C TRP A 319 -4.89 3.21 12.36
N PRO A 320 -4.68 3.49 11.06
CA PRO A 320 -5.76 3.49 10.09
C PRO A 320 -6.19 2.05 9.77
N ARG A 321 -7.40 1.89 9.23
CA ARG A 321 -7.83 0.64 8.58
C ARG A 321 -7.95 0.86 7.08
N VAL A 322 -7.29 0.00 6.31
CA VAL A 322 -7.56 -0.14 4.89
C VAL A 322 -8.95 -0.75 4.70
N VAL A 323 -9.73 -0.19 3.79
CA VAL A 323 -11.05 -0.71 3.37
C VAL A 323 -11.06 -1.18 1.91
N GLY A 324 -10.09 -0.72 1.12
CA GLY A 324 -9.91 -1.11 -0.28
C GLY A 324 -8.59 -0.64 -0.87
N VAL A 325 -8.38 -0.96 -2.14
CA VAL A 325 -7.21 -0.53 -2.93
C VAL A 325 -7.64 0.20 -4.19
N GLY A 326 -6.87 1.21 -4.60
CA GLY A 326 -7.04 1.86 -5.90
C GLY A 326 -6.95 0.85 -7.04
N SER A 327 -8.01 0.69 -7.83
CA SER A 327 -8.07 -0.31 -8.90
C SER A 327 -8.15 0.37 -10.27
N THR A 328 -9.33 0.83 -10.69
CA THR A 328 -9.57 1.32 -12.04
C THR A 328 -9.91 2.79 -12.09
N ILE A 329 -9.68 3.37 -13.28
CA ILE A 329 -10.16 4.69 -13.67
C ILE A 329 -11.38 4.51 -14.57
N GLY A 330 -12.46 5.24 -14.33
CA GLY A 330 -13.66 5.17 -15.19
C GLY A 330 -13.50 5.90 -16.51
N ASP A 331 -12.65 6.94 -16.58
CA ASP A 331 -12.30 7.64 -17.82
C ASP A 331 -10.89 8.27 -17.72
N THR A 332 -10.46 8.95 -18.80
CA THR A 332 -9.18 9.64 -18.96
C THR A 332 -9.35 11.14 -19.18
N VAL A 333 -10.54 11.68 -18.91
CA VAL A 333 -10.92 13.08 -19.13
C VAL A 333 -11.25 13.73 -17.79
N VAL A 334 -10.81 14.98 -17.59
CA VAL A 334 -11.20 15.80 -16.42
C VAL A 334 -12.71 15.99 -16.41
N LYS A 335 -13.36 15.71 -15.28
CA LYS A 335 -14.83 15.75 -15.16
C LYS A 335 -15.25 16.46 -13.88
N SER A 336 -16.48 16.98 -13.89
CA SER A 336 -17.10 17.45 -12.65
C SER A 336 -17.85 16.30 -11.98
N ALA A 337 -17.72 16.18 -10.67
CA ALA A 337 -18.47 15.19 -9.90
C ALA A 337 -19.95 15.60 -9.88
N THR A 338 -20.77 14.97 -10.74
CA THR A 338 -22.22 15.24 -10.71
C THR A 338 -22.86 14.42 -9.59
N SER A 339 -23.49 15.08 -8.62
CA SER A 339 -24.26 14.41 -7.58
C SER A 339 -25.37 13.55 -8.19
N GLY A 340 -25.43 12.25 -7.83
CA GLY A 340 -26.53 11.35 -8.21
C GLY A 340 -26.27 10.39 -9.38
N THR A 341 -25.04 10.28 -9.90
CA THR A 341 -24.68 9.24 -10.89
C THR A 341 -23.33 8.62 -10.56
N THR A 342 -23.15 7.32 -10.85
CA THR A 342 -21.86 6.60 -10.81
C THR A 342 -21.24 6.49 -12.20
N ALA A 343 -21.67 7.32 -13.16
CA ALA A 343 -21.15 7.24 -14.51
C ALA A 343 -19.73 7.82 -14.55
N ASN A 344 -18.74 6.97 -14.84
CA ASN A 344 -17.32 7.32 -14.98
C ASN A 344 -16.61 7.70 -13.68
N ASP A 345 -17.01 7.10 -12.57
CA ASP A 345 -16.25 7.11 -11.32
C ASP A 345 -14.91 6.37 -11.45
N ASN A 346 -14.00 6.62 -10.51
CA ASN A 346 -12.86 5.73 -10.29
C ASN A 346 -13.30 4.66 -9.28
N ASP A 347 -12.61 3.51 -9.24
CA ASP A 347 -13.01 2.41 -8.37
C ASP A 347 -11.90 1.96 -7.43
N TYR A 348 -12.34 1.66 -6.21
CA TYR A 348 -11.60 0.80 -5.30
C TYR A 348 -12.11 -0.65 -5.40
N GLY A 349 -11.19 -1.61 -5.30
CA GLY A 349 -11.50 -3.00 -5.00
C GLY A 349 -11.43 -3.25 -3.49
N GLY A 350 -12.41 -3.96 -2.92
CA GLY A 350 -12.42 -4.25 -1.48
C GLY A 350 -13.43 -5.31 -1.04
N GLY A 351 -13.94 -5.16 0.18
CA GLY A 351 -15.00 -6.02 0.73
C GLY A 351 -14.52 -7.31 1.40
N PRO A 352 -15.44 -8.20 1.83
CA PRO A 352 -15.14 -9.39 2.62
C PRO A 352 -14.02 -10.30 2.06
N ALA A 353 -13.94 -10.45 0.74
CA ALA A 353 -12.89 -11.21 0.08
C ALA A 353 -11.48 -10.64 0.30
N LEU A 354 -11.34 -9.30 0.41
CA LEU A 354 -10.08 -8.66 0.77
C LEU A 354 -9.69 -8.98 2.22
N SER A 355 -10.65 -8.95 3.14
CA SER A 355 -10.45 -9.39 4.54
C SER A 355 -9.89 -10.81 4.60
N ALA A 356 -10.50 -11.73 3.86
CA ALA A 356 -10.11 -13.12 3.84
C ALA A 356 -8.71 -13.32 3.25
N LEU A 357 -8.36 -12.61 2.17
CA LEU A 357 -7.02 -12.66 1.59
C LEU A 357 -5.96 -12.18 2.58
N ILE A 358 -6.17 -11.02 3.21
CA ILE A 358 -5.22 -10.45 4.17
C ILE A 358 -5.10 -11.36 5.39
N GLY A 359 -6.23 -11.86 5.91
CA GLY A 359 -6.27 -12.77 7.05
C GLY A 359 -5.51 -14.07 6.77
N TRP A 360 -5.74 -14.68 5.60
CA TRP A 360 -5.02 -15.87 5.16
C TRP A 360 -3.51 -15.62 5.09
N ALA A 361 -3.10 -14.52 4.46
CA ALA A 361 -1.68 -14.21 4.30
C ALA A 361 -0.99 -13.97 5.65
N ARG A 362 -1.63 -13.22 6.56
CA ARG A 362 -1.08 -12.97 7.90
C ARG A 362 -0.99 -14.22 8.78
N GLN A 363 -1.88 -15.19 8.60
CA GLN A 363 -1.86 -16.45 9.34
C GLN A 363 -0.82 -17.44 8.81
N ASN A 364 -0.59 -17.46 7.49
CA ASN A 364 0.29 -18.45 6.86
C ASN A 364 1.75 -17.98 6.75
N PHE A 365 2.03 -16.69 6.94
CA PHE A 365 3.37 -16.11 6.78
C PHE A 365 3.71 -15.15 7.92
N THR A 366 3.96 -15.69 9.12
CA THR A 366 4.17 -14.88 10.33
C THR A 366 5.51 -14.19 10.44
#